data_AF-A0A565BQF2-F1
#
_entry.id   AF-A0A565BQF2-F1
#
_cell.length_a   1.000
_cell.length_b   1.000
_cell.length_c   1.000
_cell.angle_alpha   90.00
_cell.angle_beta   90.00
_cell.angle_gamma   90.00
#
_symmetry.space_group_name_H-M   'P 1'
#
loop_
_entity.id
_entity.type
_entity.pdbx_description
1 polymer ?
#
loop_
_entity_poly.entity_id
_entity_poly.type
_entity_poly.pdbx_seq_one_letter_code
_entity_poly.pdbx_strand_id
1 'polypeptide(L)'
;MKKATFYSFCYYYYIVCLMVILLVYESAAEDYSGQLANNVTVDLNQLANTITVDLNGAGDCETVQSAIDSIPDLNQDWIRILIKSGTYIEKVTIPKDKGFIYMQGEGIEKTIIAYDDHQSTDTSPTFTAFSDDIIISGITIKNTYNIGLDSTSVATPIKPAVAARHYYRRCVISGAIDFIFGYAQTIFEKCTVNVTVGIYAPDRAYGTITAQGRQSPTDNGGFVFKDCTVTGNGKALLGRAWEPYARVIFYRSNFCDSILPIGWDAWRAKGKEGDTTFVEYGCTGAGSDTSQRVPWLKKDSENEVLSLTNVNSIDQDYWLNRLPINYNIVCMVVTLLMFGSAAAVELAYTITVDSNGEGIDNTIIEYDDHKATDTSATFTAFADDIVISGVTFKNTYNIPNDKPEIVPAVAARMLGDRYLVTDSSFDGLQDTLFDAKGRHYYKRCIISGGIDFIFGYAQSLFEGCTLNLTLGIYAPERTYGTITAQQRLSPLDNGGFVFSECTVTGIGKTLLGRAWGSNARVIFSGSELSDVVVPIGWDSWLAKGQEKHLTFMEVGCTGAGANTTQRVPWLKKARLSDVVGFVSVSFIDQDDWLSKCPIGLGPYH
;
A
#
# COMPACT_ATOMS: atom_id res chain seq x y z
N MET A 1 -66.38 6.87 5.46
CA MET A 1 -65.84 6.24 4.24
C MET A 1 -64.96 7.15 3.34
N LYS A 2 -64.89 8.49 3.52
CA LYS A 2 -64.03 9.36 2.68
C LYS A 2 -62.61 9.65 3.20
N LYS A 3 -62.31 9.38 4.48
CA LYS A 3 -60.97 9.58 5.06
C LYS A 3 -60.00 8.41 4.80
N ALA A 4 -60.48 7.17 4.83
CA ALA A 4 -59.65 5.98 4.60
C ALA A 4 -59.10 5.90 3.16
N THR A 5 -59.88 6.37 2.18
CA THR A 5 -59.48 6.44 0.77
C THR A 5 -58.42 7.51 0.49
N PHE A 6 -58.39 8.61 1.25
CA PHE A 6 -57.38 9.66 1.08
C PHE A 6 -56.01 9.21 1.62
N TYR A 7 -55.97 8.56 2.79
CA TYR A 7 -54.73 7.99 3.33
C TYR A 7 -54.15 6.88 2.45
N SER A 8 -55.02 6.04 1.87
CA SER A 8 -54.58 4.98 0.97
C SER A 8 -54.02 5.55 -0.36
N PHE A 9 -54.59 6.65 -0.87
CA PHE A 9 -54.09 7.35 -2.06
C PHE A 9 -52.75 8.05 -1.80
N CYS A 10 -52.58 8.72 -0.65
CA CYS A 10 -51.31 9.32 -0.25
C CYS A 10 -50.20 8.28 -0.03
N TYR A 11 -50.55 7.12 0.53
CA TYR A 11 -49.62 6.01 0.72
C TYR A 11 -49.18 5.38 -0.61
N TYR A 12 -50.11 5.22 -1.56
CA TYR A 12 -49.77 4.73 -2.91
C TYR A 12 -48.92 5.74 -3.68
N TYR A 13 -49.24 7.03 -3.60
CA TYR A 13 -48.46 8.09 -4.23
C TYR A 13 -47.03 8.17 -3.64
N TYR A 14 -46.89 7.99 -2.32
CA TYR A 14 -45.61 7.91 -1.64
C TYR A 14 -44.78 6.71 -2.12
N ILE A 15 -45.38 5.51 -2.24
CA ILE A 15 -44.69 4.32 -2.75
C ILE A 15 -44.27 4.47 -4.21
N VAL A 16 -45.12 5.04 -5.06
CA VAL A 16 -44.77 5.27 -6.48
C VAL A 16 -43.66 6.30 -6.61
N CYS A 17 -43.67 7.38 -5.82
CA CYS A 17 -42.54 8.31 -5.76
C CYS A 17 -41.26 7.65 -5.25
N LEU A 18 -41.35 6.76 -4.25
CA LEU A 18 -40.20 6.02 -3.72
C LEU A 18 -39.60 5.06 -4.76
N MET A 19 -40.45 4.38 -5.53
CA MET A 19 -40.02 3.48 -6.61
C MET A 19 -39.42 4.24 -7.79
N VAL A 20 -39.95 5.41 -8.15
CA VAL A 20 -39.35 6.28 -9.18
C VAL A 20 -38.00 6.84 -8.72
N ILE A 21 -37.87 7.20 -7.44
CA ILE A 21 -36.59 7.62 -6.86
C ILE A 21 -35.60 6.44 -6.83
N LEU A 22 -36.03 5.24 -6.47
CA LEU A 22 -35.19 4.03 -6.48
C LEU A 22 -34.74 3.62 -7.88
N LEU A 23 -35.60 3.73 -8.90
CA LEU A 23 -35.24 3.45 -10.30
C LEU A 23 -34.30 4.50 -10.90
N VAL A 24 -34.45 5.77 -10.51
CA VAL A 24 -33.49 6.84 -10.85
C VAL A 24 -32.17 6.67 -10.08
N TYR A 25 -32.21 6.07 -8.88
CA TYR A 25 -31.04 5.73 -8.08
C TYR A 25 -30.28 4.53 -8.65
N GLU A 26 -30.98 3.46 -9.10
CA GLU A 26 -30.37 2.30 -9.75
C GLU A 26 -29.73 2.67 -11.09
N SER A 27 -30.41 3.47 -11.92
CA SER A 27 -29.84 3.92 -13.21
C SER A 27 -28.70 4.93 -13.06
N ALA A 28 -28.61 5.66 -11.95
CA ALA A 28 -27.47 6.53 -11.65
C ALA A 28 -26.33 5.80 -10.90
N ALA A 29 -26.62 4.69 -10.23
CA ALA A 29 -25.65 3.88 -9.49
C ALA A 29 -24.91 2.86 -10.38
N GLU A 30 -25.54 2.39 -11.46
CA GLU A 30 -24.91 1.47 -12.41
C GLU A 30 -23.76 2.12 -13.22
N ASP A 31 -23.75 3.44 -13.38
CA ASP A 31 -22.70 4.15 -14.13
C ASP A 31 -21.54 4.71 -13.25
N TYR A 32 -21.58 4.52 -11.93
CA TYR A 32 -20.66 5.23 -11.00
C TYR A 32 -19.89 4.36 -10.01
N SER A 33 -19.95 3.02 -10.11
CA SER A 33 -19.31 2.10 -9.15
C SER A 33 -17.94 1.53 -9.60
N GLY A 34 -17.35 2.05 -10.69
CA GLY A 34 -16.14 1.46 -11.30
C GLY A 34 -14.85 2.29 -11.33
N GLN A 35 -14.75 3.46 -10.66
CA GLN A 35 -13.57 4.34 -10.87
C GLN A 35 -12.98 5.05 -9.63
N LEU A 36 -13.43 4.76 -8.41
CA LEU A 36 -13.10 5.60 -7.25
C LEU A 36 -12.34 4.86 -6.14
N ALA A 37 -11.27 4.15 -6.52
CA ALA A 37 -10.22 3.77 -5.60
C ALA A 37 -8.86 4.22 -6.18
N ASN A 38 -8.10 4.95 -5.35
CA ASN A 38 -6.76 5.49 -5.57
C ASN A 38 -6.47 6.60 -6.56
N ASN A 39 -7.32 6.89 -7.54
CA ASN A 39 -7.01 7.94 -8.50
C ASN A 39 -7.28 9.34 -7.92
N VAL A 40 -6.29 10.23 -8.03
CA VAL A 40 -6.57 11.66 -8.16
C VAL A 40 -7.41 11.79 -9.43
N THR A 41 -8.73 11.90 -9.30
CA THR A 41 -9.60 12.00 -10.48
C THR A 41 -9.56 13.42 -10.98
N VAL A 42 -9.23 13.57 -12.25
CA VAL A 42 -9.10 14.88 -12.89
C VAL A 42 -10.47 15.31 -13.39
N ASP A 43 -10.92 16.50 -13.00
CA ASP A 43 -12.10 17.10 -13.61
C ASP A 43 -11.69 17.68 -14.97
N LEU A 44 -11.89 16.90 -16.03
CA LEU A 44 -11.54 17.31 -17.39
C LEU A 44 -12.28 18.56 -17.84
N ASN A 45 -13.42 18.91 -17.24
CA ASN A 45 -14.15 20.14 -17.58
C ASN A 45 -13.50 21.39 -16.99
N GLN A 46 -12.63 21.24 -15.99
CA GLN A 46 -11.87 22.35 -15.41
C GLN A 46 -10.53 22.57 -16.10
N LEU A 47 -10.09 21.62 -16.94
CA LEU A 47 -8.85 21.75 -17.71
C LEU A 47 -9.10 22.46 -19.03
N ALA A 48 -8.27 23.47 -19.32
CA ALA A 48 -8.29 24.14 -20.61
C ALA A 48 -7.46 23.41 -21.67
N ASN A 49 -6.36 22.75 -21.27
CA ASN A 49 -5.48 22.03 -22.18
C ASN A 49 -4.71 20.90 -21.48
N THR A 50 -4.23 19.93 -22.26
CA THR A 50 -3.25 18.92 -21.84
C THR A 50 -2.02 18.96 -22.74
N ILE A 51 -0.84 19.06 -22.13
CA ILE A 51 0.48 18.98 -22.78
C ILE A 51 1.11 17.65 -22.38
N THR A 52 1.48 16.83 -23.35
CA THR A 52 2.10 15.52 -23.12
C THR A 52 3.61 15.63 -23.23
N VAL A 53 4.34 15.13 -22.24
CA VAL A 53 5.81 15.06 -22.23
C VAL A 53 6.24 13.61 -22.40
N ASP A 54 7.05 13.30 -23.40
CA ASP A 54 7.59 11.95 -23.65
C ASP A 54 9.04 12.02 -24.11
N LEU A 55 9.94 11.35 -23.37
CA LEU A 55 11.38 11.27 -23.69
C LEU A 55 11.65 10.69 -25.09
N ASN A 56 10.73 9.91 -25.64
CA ASN A 56 10.88 9.28 -26.96
C ASN A 56 10.34 10.14 -28.11
N GLY A 57 9.86 11.35 -27.82
CA GLY A 57 9.39 12.30 -28.83
C GLY A 57 7.98 12.01 -29.38
N ALA A 58 7.20 11.13 -28.74
CA ALA A 58 5.81 10.88 -29.13
C ALA A 58 4.79 11.84 -28.46
N GLY A 59 5.25 12.71 -27.55
CA GLY A 59 4.47 13.75 -26.89
C GLY A 59 4.62 15.12 -27.57
N ASP A 60 3.95 16.13 -27.01
CA ASP A 60 4.06 17.53 -27.42
C ASP A 60 5.44 18.13 -27.08
N CYS A 61 6.11 17.58 -26.07
CA CYS A 61 7.40 18.02 -25.55
C CYS A 61 8.28 16.81 -25.19
N GLU A 62 9.60 16.95 -25.33
CA GLU A 62 10.56 15.90 -24.92
C GLU A 62 11.05 16.10 -23.47
N THR A 63 10.98 17.34 -22.95
CA THR A 63 11.42 17.70 -21.59
C THR A 63 10.30 18.36 -20.80
N VAL A 64 10.33 18.19 -19.49
CA VAL A 64 9.36 18.79 -18.57
C VAL A 64 9.48 20.32 -18.60
N GLN A 65 10.70 20.86 -18.63
CA GLN A 65 10.91 22.31 -18.72
C GLN A 65 10.31 22.88 -20.01
N SER A 66 10.47 22.22 -21.16
CA SER A 66 9.88 22.71 -22.42
C SER A 66 8.35 22.77 -22.39
N ALA A 67 7.69 21.86 -21.66
CA ALA A 67 6.25 21.91 -21.47
C ALA A 67 5.83 23.12 -20.63
N ILE A 68 6.55 23.41 -19.55
CA ILE A 68 6.30 24.61 -18.72
C ILE A 68 6.57 25.89 -19.52
N ASP A 69 7.62 25.89 -20.34
CA ASP A 69 7.98 27.04 -21.18
C ASP A 69 6.91 27.33 -22.23
N SER A 70 6.19 26.30 -22.70
CA SER A 70 5.09 26.43 -23.67
C SER A 70 3.81 27.06 -23.10
N ILE A 71 3.64 27.08 -21.78
CA ILE A 71 2.46 27.69 -21.13
C ILE A 71 2.61 29.23 -21.20
N PRO A 72 1.56 29.99 -21.56
CA PRO A 72 1.65 31.45 -21.60
C PRO A 72 1.99 32.08 -20.25
N ASP A 73 2.70 33.21 -20.26
CA ASP A 73 2.90 34.01 -19.05
C ASP A 73 1.54 34.56 -18.55
N LEU A 74 1.42 34.72 -17.23
CA LEU A 74 0.17 35.12 -16.55
C LEU A 74 -1.00 34.16 -16.78
N ASN A 75 -0.71 32.87 -16.97
CA ASN A 75 -1.72 31.83 -17.15
C ASN A 75 -2.73 31.83 -15.98
N GLN A 76 -4.02 31.69 -16.30
CA GLN A 76 -5.13 31.60 -15.34
C GLN A 76 -6.03 30.38 -15.60
N ASP A 77 -5.71 29.59 -16.62
CA ASP A 77 -6.46 28.40 -17.00
C ASP A 77 -5.74 27.15 -16.53
N TRP A 78 -6.46 26.15 -16.01
CA TRP A 78 -5.79 24.91 -15.57
C TRP A 78 -5.22 24.14 -16.77
N ILE A 79 -3.90 24.04 -16.81
CA ILE A 79 -3.16 23.27 -17.82
C ILE A 79 -2.63 21.99 -17.18
N ARG A 80 -2.97 20.85 -17.78
CA ARG A 80 -2.42 19.56 -17.38
C ARG A 80 -1.13 19.29 -18.15
N ILE A 81 -0.05 18.99 -17.45
CA ILE A 81 1.19 18.45 -18.03
C ILE A 81 1.22 16.95 -17.71
N LEU A 82 0.94 16.11 -18.71
CA LEU A 82 0.99 14.66 -18.61
C LEU A 82 2.40 14.17 -18.96
N ILE A 83 3.14 13.71 -17.96
CA ILE A 83 4.53 13.26 -18.10
C ILE A 83 4.54 11.75 -18.20
N LYS A 84 5.03 11.22 -19.33
CA LYS A 84 5.15 9.79 -19.58
C LYS A 84 6.22 9.15 -18.70
N SER A 85 6.13 7.84 -18.55
CA SER A 85 7.12 7.04 -17.83
C SER A 85 8.53 7.29 -18.39
N GLY A 86 9.49 7.54 -17.50
CA GLY A 86 10.86 7.89 -17.85
C GLY A 86 11.60 8.59 -16.73
N THR A 87 12.93 8.63 -16.86
CA THR A 87 13.81 9.42 -15.99
C THR A 87 14.27 10.67 -16.73
N TYR A 88 13.69 11.80 -16.36
CA TYR A 88 13.97 13.13 -16.88
C TYR A 88 15.15 13.74 -16.10
N ILE A 89 16.33 13.73 -16.71
CA ILE A 89 17.55 14.31 -16.12
C ILE A 89 17.61 15.81 -16.45
N GLU A 90 16.90 16.61 -15.67
CA GLU A 90 16.79 18.05 -15.88
C GLU A 90 16.47 18.80 -14.57
N LYS A 91 16.77 20.10 -14.57
CA LYS A 91 16.22 21.01 -13.58
C LYS A 91 14.94 21.64 -14.11
N VAL A 92 13.92 21.64 -13.27
CA VAL A 92 12.60 22.16 -13.61
C VAL A 92 12.27 23.36 -12.73
N THR A 93 11.92 24.48 -13.37
CA THR A 93 11.47 25.69 -12.69
C THR A 93 10.12 26.12 -13.26
N ILE A 94 9.12 26.27 -12.39
CA ILE A 94 7.86 26.95 -12.69
C ILE A 94 8.01 28.42 -12.28
N PRO A 95 8.09 29.36 -13.25
CA PRO A 95 8.19 30.79 -12.97
C PRO A 95 6.97 31.32 -12.23
N LYS A 96 7.13 32.46 -11.54
CA LYS A 96 6.08 33.04 -10.67
C LYS A 96 4.77 33.34 -11.41
N ASP A 97 4.86 33.70 -12.67
CA ASP A 97 3.76 34.08 -13.55
C ASP A 97 3.13 32.89 -14.31
N LYS A 98 3.54 31.65 -14.04
CA LYS A 98 2.98 30.44 -14.67
C LYS A 98 2.24 29.55 -13.67
N GLY A 99 1.12 30.04 -13.15
CA GLY A 99 0.25 29.32 -12.21
C GLY A 99 -0.75 28.40 -12.91
N PHE A 100 -1.63 27.76 -12.13
CA PHE A 100 -2.70 26.88 -12.63
C PHE A 100 -2.16 25.68 -13.42
N ILE A 101 -1.12 25.04 -12.88
CA ILE A 101 -0.47 23.89 -13.52
C ILE A 101 -0.77 22.62 -12.72
N TYR A 102 -1.24 21.59 -13.42
CA TYR A 102 -1.34 20.24 -12.89
C TYR A 102 -0.35 19.31 -13.59
N MET A 103 0.74 18.96 -12.90
CA MET A 103 1.71 17.98 -13.35
C MET A 103 1.29 16.58 -12.91
N GLN A 104 1.13 15.68 -13.87
CA GLN A 104 0.74 14.29 -13.63
C GLN A 104 1.70 13.34 -14.30
N GLY A 105 2.35 12.49 -13.52
CA GLY A 105 3.13 11.36 -14.01
C GLY A 105 2.31 10.07 -14.10
N GLU A 106 2.88 9.06 -14.73
CA GLU A 106 2.28 7.72 -14.87
C GLU A 106 2.53 6.81 -13.65
N GLY A 107 3.11 7.34 -12.57
CA GLY A 107 3.38 6.62 -11.31
C GLY A 107 4.69 7.07 -10.68
N ILE A 108 4.76 7.10 -9.34
CA ILE A 108 5.94 7.61 -8.61
C ILE A 108 7.22 6.79 -8.89
N GLU A 109 7.09 5.50 -9.19
CA GLU A 109 8.23 4.64 -9.55
C GLU A 109 8.60 4.72 -11.05
N LYS A 110 7.71 5.28 -11.87
CA LYS A 110 7.83 5.29 -13.33
C LYS A 110 8.25 6.63 -13.91
N THR A 111 7.81 7.72 -13.28
CA THR A 111 8.03 9.08 -13.76
C THR A 111 8.93 9.82 -12.78
N ILE A 112 10.21 9.98 -13.13
CA ILE A 112 11.24 10.51 -12.24
C ILE A 112 11.84 11.78 -12.85
N ILE A 113 11.81 12.89 -12.11
CA ILE A 113 12.58 14.10 -12.45
C ILE A 113 13.80 14.12 -11.52
N ALA A 114 15.01 14.06 -12.09
CA ALA A 114 16.23 13.92 -11.31
C ALA A 114 17.33 14.89 -11.76
N TYR A 115 18.10 15.38 -10.79
CA TYR A 115 19.31 16.17 -11.04
C TYR A 115 20.29 15.98 -9.86
N ASP A 116 21.57 16.33 -10.00
CA ASP A 116 22.62 16.04 -9.00
C ASP A 116 23.31 17.28 -8.42
N ASP A 117 22.64 18.44 -8.45
CA ASP A 117 23.24 19.70 -8.00
C ASP A 117 23.28 19.84 -6.47
N HIS A 118 24.21 20.67 -5.98
CA HIS A 118 24.59 20.78 -4.57
C HIS A 118 25.11 22.17 -4.17
N GLN A 119 25.58 22.34 -2.93
CA GLN A 119 26.16 23.57 -2.33
C GLN A 119 25.15 24.63 -1.90
N SER A 120 24.51 25.34 -2.82
CA SER A 120 23.62 26.46 -2.47
C SER A 120 22.17 25.99 -2.35
N THR A 121 21.59 26.09 -1.15
CA THR A 121 20.22 25.65 -0.85
C THR A 121 19.16 26.29 -1.76
N ASP A 122 19.42 27.50 -2.26
CA ASP A 122 18.47 28.24 -3.09
C ASP A 122 18.56 27.89 -4.59
N THR A 123 19.65 27.30 -5.05
CA THR A 123 19.87 27.01 -6.49
C THR A 123 20.05 25.53 -6.81
N SER A 124 20.33 24.71 -5.80
CA SER A 124 20.47 23.25 -5.90
C SER A 124 19.18 22.42 -6.07
N PRO A 125 17.94 22.94 -5.88
CA PRO A 125 16.75 22.13 -6.13
C PRO A 125 16.69 21.57 -7.55
N THR A 126 16.31 20.29 -7.67
CA THR A 126 15.94 19.66 -8.94
C THR A 126 14.64 20.28 -9.49
N PHE A 127 13.71 20.60 -8.60
CA PHE A 127 12.42 21.19 -8.94
C PHE A 127 12.16 22.43 -8.08
N THR A 128 11.78 23.52 -8.73
CA THR A 128 11.39 24.78 -8.07
C THR A 128 10.05 25.26 -8.61
N ALA A 129 9.11 25.60 -7.74
CA ALA A 129 7.90 26.30 -8.11
C ALA A 129 7.84 27.66 -7.39
N PHE A 130 7.71 28.74 -8.18
CA PHE A 130 7.53 30.09 -7.66
C PHE A 130 6.09 30.59 -7.76
N SER A 131 5.25 29.90 -8.53
CA SER A 131 3.86 30.28 -8.75
C SER A 131 2.93 29.64 -7.72
N ASP A 132 1.74 30.23 -7.62
CA ASP A 132 0.62 29.69 -6.87
C ASP A 132 -0.12 28.65 -7.73
N ASP A 133 -1.04 27.89 -7.12
CA ASP A 133 -1.95 26.98 -7.82
C ASP A 133 -1.23 25.89 -8.64
N ILE A 134 -0.30 25.19 -7.99
CA ILE A 134 0.46 24.07 -8.56
C ILE A 134 0.01 22.75 -7.93
N ILE A 135 -0.25 21.75 -8.75
CA ILE A 135 -0.59 20.39 -8.34
C ILE A 135 0.42 19.43 -8.96
N ILE A 136 0.91 18.48 -8.16
CA ILE A 136 1.84 17.43 -8.61
C ILE A 136 1.30 16.08 -8.11
N SER A 137 1.15 15.11 -9.01
CA SER A 137 0.75 13.74 -8.66
C SER A 137 1.49 12.72 -9.53
N GLY A 138 1.73 11.53 -8.97
CA GLY A 138 2.31 10.40 -9.72
C GLY A 138 3.74 10.64 -10.24
N ILE A 139 4.52 11.52 -9.62
CA ILE A 139 5.88 11.89 -10.02
C ILE A 139 6.81 11.75 -8.81
N THR A 140 8.00 11.18 -9.04
CA THR A 140 9.12 11.29 -8.10
C THR A 140 10.02 12.44 -8.51
N ILE A 141 10.37 13.29 -7.55
CA ILE A 141 11.36 14.35 -7.73
C ILE A 141 12.57 13.99 -6.87
N LYS A 142 13.76 13.93 -7.49
CA LYS A 142 14.98 13.42 -6.86
C LYS A 142 16.16 14.37 -7.04
N ASN A 143 16.89 14.62 -5.95
CA ASN A 143 18.26 15.11 -6.00
C ASN A 143 19.20 13.92 -5.74
N THR A 144 20.06 13.64 -6.71
CA THR A 144 20.90 12.43 -6.76
C THR A 144 22.32 12.67 -6.22
N TYR A 145 22.62 13.88 -5.77
CA TYR A 145 23.90 14.23 -5.16
C TYR A 145 24.19 13.36 -3.93
N ASN A 146 25.35 12.70 -3.90
CA ASN A 146 25.77 11.70 -2.89
C ASN A 146 24.98 10.39 -2.86
N ILE A 147 24.05 10.17 -3.80
CA ILE A 147 23.22 8.95 -3.84
C ILE A 147 23.49 8.14 -5.12
N GLY A 148 24.10 8.72 -6.15
CA GLY A 148 24.26 8.11 -7.48
C GLY A 148 22.93 8.06 -8.24
N LEU A 149 22.98 8.06 -9.58
CA LEU A 149 21.76 8.09 -10.42
C LEU A 149 20.92 6.80 -10.28
N ASP A 150 21.55 5.67 -9.93
CA ASP A 150 20.92 4.32 -9.88
C ASP A 150 20.33 3.92 -8.51
N SER A 151 20.30 4.83 -7.54
CA SER A 151 19.73 4.55 -6.21
C SER A 151 18.21 4.74 -6.16
N THR A 152 17.49 3.88 -5.44
CA THR A 152 16.01 3.96 -5.31
C THR A 152 15.53 4.79 -4.12
N SER A 153 16.39 5.60 -3.50
CA SER A 153 16.02 6.45 -2.36
C SER A 153 15.64 7.87 -2.78
N VAL A 154 14.53 8.35 -2.21
CA VAL A 154 13.83 9.56 -2.62
C VAL A 154 14.19 10.73 -1.70
N ALA A 155 14.72 11.82 -2.25
CA ALA A 155 14.64 13.14 -1.61
C ALA A 155 14.80 14.25 -2.66
N THR A 156 14.02 15.33 -2.55
CA THR A 156 14.43 16.66 -3.03
C THR A 156 14.23 17.71 -1.94
N PRO A 157 15.09 18.72 -1.86
CA PRO A 157 14.69 19.99 -1.29
C PRO A 157 13.75 20.68 -2.28
N ILE A 158 12.50 20.87 -1.87
CA ILE A 158 11.73 22.04 -2.32
C ILE A 158 12.37 23.23 -1.61
N LYS A 159 12.56 24.35 -2.32
CA LYS A 159 13.06 25.61 -1.74
C LYS A 159 12.36 25.89 -0.39
N PRO A 160 13.05 26.42 0.64
CA PRO A 160 12.38 26.89 1.86
C PRO A 160 11.23 27.81 1.47
N ALA A 161 10.02 27.32 1.66
CA ALA A 161 8.84 28.01 1.23
C ALA A 161 8.63 29.20 2.16
N VAL A 162 8.85 30.38 1.60
CA VAL A 162 8.60 31.66 2.25
C VAL A 162 7.09 31.88 2.17
N ALA A 163 6.41 31.89 3.33
CA ALA A 163 4.99 32.23 3.48
C ALA A 163 4.02 31.61 2.44
N ALA A 164 4.10 30.30 2.21
CA ALA A 164 3.16 29.54 1.37
C ALA A 164 2.33 28.54 2.19
N ARG A 165 1.19 28.12 1.63
CA ARG A 165 0.31 27.08 2.18
C ARG A 165 0.46 25.83 1.32
N HIS A 166 0.83 24.71 1.94
CA HIS A 166 1.04 23.46 1.22
C HIS A 166 0.24 22.31 1.83
N TYR A 167 -0.19 21.40 0.97
CA TYR A 167 -0.85 20.16 1.37
C TYR A 167 -0.22 18.97 0.64
N TYR A 168 0.51 18.15 1.41
CA TYR A 168 1.06 16.88 0.95
C TYR A 168 0.16 15.78 1.46
N ARG A 169 -0.33 14.92 0.56
CA ARG A 169 -1.23 13.84 0.93
C ARG A 169 -0.83 12.56 0.25
N ARG A 170 -0.65 11.48 1.02
CA ARG A 170 -0.17 10.18 0.51
C ARG A 170 1.15 10.29 -0.24
N CYS A 171 2.05 11.15 0.23
CA CYS A 171 3.39 11.32 -0.32
C CYS A 171 4.42 10.48 0.44
N VAL A 172 5.53 10.16 -0.22
CA VAL A 172 6.74 9.64 0.42
C VAL A 172 7.79 10.74 0.43
N ILE A 173 8.33 11.05 1.60
CA ILE A 173 9.44 12.00 1.75
C ILE A 173 10.56 11.29 2.48
N SER A 174 11.73 11.16 1.86
CA SER A 174 12.90 10.57 2.52
C SER A 174 14.04 11.56 2.65
N GLY A 175 14.93 11.30 3.61
CA GLY A 175 16.16 12.06 3.77
C GLY A 175 16.84 11.82 5.11
N ALA A 176 17.96 12.51 5.32
CA ALA A 176 18.83 12.27 6.47
C ALA A 176 18.83 13.44 7.47
N ILE A 177 19.15 14.66 7.02
CA ILE A 177 19.38 15.81 7.90
C ILE A 177 18.51 16.96 7.41
N ASP A 178 17.62 17.44 8.28
CA ASP A 178 16.74 18.57 8.04
C ASP A 178 16.00 18.47 6.71
N PHE A 179 15.63 17.26 6.32
CA PHE A 179 15.16 17.00 4.96
C PHE A 179 13.73 17.52 4.72
N ILE A 180 13.04 17.96 5.79
CA ILE A 180 11.85 18.80 5.72
C ILE A 180 12.12 20.10 6.49
N PHE A 181 12.35 21.20 5.78
CA PHE A 181 12.73 22.47 6.40
C PHE A 181 12.06 23.67 5.70
N GLY A 182 11.99 24.80 6.41
CA GLY A 182 11.37 26.03 5.88
C GLY A 182 10.39 26.70 6.82
N TYR A 183 9.63 27.66 6.28
CA TYR A 183 8.77 28.58 7.02
C TYR A 183 7.27 28.35 6.76
N ALA A 184 6.93 27.60 5.71
CA ALA A 184 5.57 27.44 5.24
C ALA A 184 4.61 26.88 6.28
N GLN A 185 3.32 27.16 6.04
CA GLN A 185 2.24 26.47 6.69
C GLN A 185 1.95 25.19 5.87
N THR A 186 2.20 24.03 6.44
CA THR A 186 2.16 22.77 5.68
C THR A 186 1.50 21.66 6.48
N ILE A 187 0.55 20.97 5.83
CA ILE A 187 0.00 19.71 6.32
C ILE A 187 0.55 18.57 5.45
N PHE A 188 1.17 17.60 6.10
CA PHE A 188 1.46 16.27 5.58
C PHE A 188 0.39 15.34 6.15
N GLU A 189 -0.47 14.77 5.31
CA GLU A 189 -1.54 13.87 5.73
C GLU A 189 -1.40 12.49 5.08
N LYS A 190 -1.39 11.44 5.90
CA LYS A 190 -1.21 10.05 5.43
C LYS A 190 0.06 9.85 4.60
N CYS A 191 1.11 10.60 4.91
CA CYS A 191 2.41 10.50 4.24
C CYS A 191 3.32 9.50 4.96
N THR A 192 4.28 8.95 4.21
CA THR A 192 5.40 8.19 4.75
C THR A 192 6.63 9.09 4.80
N VAL A 193 7.22 9.22 5.99
CA VAL A 193 8.47 9.93 6.24
C VAL A 193 9.56 8.89 6.46
N ASN A 194 10.47 8.74 5.51
CA ASN A 194 11.49 7.70 5.52
C ASN A 194 12.86 8.25 5.90
N VAL A 195 13.36 7.87 7.07
CA VAL A 195 14.67 8.28 7.58
C VAL A 195 15.76 7.47 6.89
N THR A 196 16.72 8.15 6.26
CA THR A 196 17.80 7.49 5.49
C THR A 196 19.19 7.78 6.04
N VAL A 197 19.29 8.19 7.30
CA VAL A 197 20.55 8.58 7.96
C VAL A 197 21.53 7.42 7.98
N GLY A 198 21.08 6.21 8.34
CA GLY A 198 21.93 5.03 8.42
C GLY A 198 22.51 4.59 7.08
N ILE A 199 21.96 5.11 5.97
CA ILE A 199 22.39 4.80 4.61
C ILE A 199 23.31 5.90 4.08
N TYR A 200 22.88 7.17 4.16
CA TYR A 200 23.56 8.30 3.49
C TYR A 200 24.39 9.20 4.40
N ALA A 201 24.33 8.98 5.72
CA ALA A 201 25.18 9.69 6.68
C ALA A 201 25.64 8.74 7.82
N PRO A 202 26.24 7.58 7.51
CA PRO A 202 26.59 6.56 8.51
C PRO A 202 27.59 7.05 9.55
N ASP A 203 28.42 8.04 9.22
CA ASP A 203 29.38 8.65 10.14
C ASP A 203 28.73 9.56 11.20
N ARG A 204 27.42 9.83 11.08
CA ARG A 204 26.66 10.59 12.07
C ARG A 204 25.96 9.67 13.06
N ALA A 205 26.00 10.08 14.32
CA ALA A 205 25.25 9.41 15.37
C ALA A 205 23.72 9.47 15.13
N TYR A 206 23.23 10.54 14.50
CA TYR A 206 21.82 10.71 14.16
C TYR A 206 21.59 11.81 13.11
N GLY A 207 20.40 11.82 12.53
CA GLY A 207 19.88 12.91 11.69
C GLY A 207 18.63 13.59 12.28
N THR A 208 17.99 14.42 11.46
CA THR A 208 16.81 15.19 11.86
C THR A 208 15.77 15.16 10.74
N ILE A 209 14.52 14.90 11.08
CA ILE A 209 13.41 14.94 10.11
C ILE A 209 13.09 16.39 9.75
N THR A 210 12.76 17.20 10.76
CA THR A 210 12.30 18.57 10.54
C THR A 210 13.29 19.64 11.02
N ALA A 211 13.33 20.76 10.31
CA ALA A 211 13.95 22.02 10.75
C ALA A 211 13.04 23.20 10.42
N GLN A 212 12.10 23.49 11.32
CA GLN A 212 11.06 24.49 11.07
C GLN A 212 11.53 25.90 11.50
N GLY A 213 11.29 26.88 10.63
CA GLY A 213 11.85 28.23 10.70
C GLY A 213 10.90 29.34 11.12
N ARG A 214 9.77 29.08 11.79
CA ARG A 214 8.84 30.14 12.19
C ARG A 214 9.51 31.19 13.10
N GLN A 215 9.37 32.47 12.76
CA GLN A 215 10.09 33.58 13.38
C GLN A 215 9.25 34.47 14.31
N SER A 216 7.91 34.41 14.22
CA SER A 216 7.01 35.18 15.08
C SER A 216 5.85 34.32 15.60
N PRO A 217 5.32 34.60 16.82
CA PRO A 217 4.19 33.89 17.39
C PRO A 217 2.87 34.18 16.64
N THR A 218 2.82 35.22 15.80
CA THR A 218 1.65 35.55 14.97
C THR A 218 1.71 34.90 13.59
N ASP A 219 2.83 34.30 13.20
CA ASP A 219 2.96 33.67 11.88
C ASP A 219 2.15 32.39 11.82
N ASN A 220 1.46 32.15 10.70
CA ASN A 220 0.70 30.91 10.52
C ASN A 220 1.58 29.71 10.12
N GLY A 221 2.88 29.91 9.88
CA GLY A 221 3.82 28.85 9.50
C GLY A 221 3.88 27.70 10.50
N GLY A 222 4.23 26.50 10.03
CA GLY A 222 4.32 25.31 10.86
C GLY A 222 4.15 24.04 10.06
N PHE A 223 4.70 22.94 10.57
CA PHE A 223 4.55 21.63 9.96
C PHE A 223 3.60 20.77 10.79
N VAL A 224 2.63 20.17 10.14
CA VAL A 224 1.69 19.23 10.74
C VAL A 224 1.80 17.90 10.02
N PHE A 225 2.12 16.84 10.74
CA PHE A 225 2.15 15.46 10.29
C PHE A 225 0.94 14.76 10.88
N LYS A 226 -0.09 14.53 10.07
CA LYS A 226 -1.37 13.95 10.47
C LYS A 226 -1.50 12.56 9.88
N ASP A 227 -1.78 11.56 10.73
CA ASP A 227 -1.99 10.17 10.31
C ASP A 227 -0.81 9.64 9.46
N CYS A 228 0.42 10.12 9.73
CA CYS A 228 1.62 9.78 8.96
C CYS A 228 2.36 8.58 9.56
N THR A 229 3.22 7.94 8.77
CA THR A 229 4.13 6.89 9.24
C THR A 229 5.57 7.37 9.13
N VAL A 230 6.34 7.27 10.21
CA VAL A 230 7.78 7.53 10.22
C VAL A 230 8.52 6.20 10.27
N THR A 231 9.27 5.91 9.23
CA THR A 231 10.00 4.65 9.01
C THR A 231 11.48 4.94 8.69
N GLY A 232 12.26 3.90 8.41
CA GLY A 232 13.61 4.02 7.85
C GLY A 232 14.73 3.56 8.78
N ASN A 233 15.97 3.78 8.34
CA ASN A 233 17.19 3.25 8.95
C ASN A 233 18.10 4.37 9.50
N GLY A 234 18.67 4.13 10.68
CA GLY A 234 19.53 5.05 11.41
C GLY A 234 18.75 5.86 12.43
N LYS A 235 19.45 6.43 13.41
CA LYS A 235 18.79 7.18 14.48
C LYS A 235 18.45 8.61 14.02
N ALA A 236 17.28 9.11 14.41
CA ALA A 236 16.85 10.46 14.07
C ALA A 236 16.05 11.14 15.18
N LEU A 237 16.09 12.47 15.16
CA LEU A 237 15.16 13.31 15.89
C LEU A 237 13.94 13.64 15.00
N LEU A 238 12.77 13.78 15.62
CA LEU A 238 11.56 14.28 14.98
C LEU A 238 11.75 15.70 14.43
N GLY A 239 12.58 16.50 15.10
CA GLY A 239 12.90 17.84 14.61
C GLY A 239 13.86 18.64 15.45
N ARG A 240 14.28 19.77 14.88
CA ARG A 240 15.02 20.82 15.58
C ARG A 240 14.55 22.22 15.23
N ALA A 241 14.64 23.15 16.18
CA ALA A 241 14.15 24.52 15.97
C ALA A 241 15.17 25.36 15.19
N TRP A 242 14.87 25.64 13.92
CA TRP A 242 15.69 26.53 13.08
C TRP A 242 15.55 27.99 13.49
N GLU A 243 14.36 28.38 13.95
CA GLU A 243 14.06 29.74 14.44
C GLU A 243 13.30 29.70 15.79
N PRO A 244 13.27 30.81 16.56
CA PRO A 244 12.78 30.82 17.94
C PRO A 244 11.33 30.36 18.15
N TYR A 245 10.45 30.52 17.16
CA TYR A 245 9.03 30.16 17.27
C TYR A 245 8.69 28.88 16.50
N ALA A 246 9.69 28.04 16.22
CA ALA A 246 9.55 26.83 15.43
C ALA A 246 8.33 26.00 15.85
N ARG A 247 7.53 25.55 14.88
CA ARG A 247 6.28 24.82 15.13
C ARG A 247 6.19 23.54 14.32
N VAL A 248 6.13 22.39 15.01
CA VAL A 248 6.00 21.06 14.42
C VAL A 248 5.05 20.21 15.26
N ILE A 249 4.07 19.59 14.62
CA ILE A 249 3.06 18.77 15.29
C ILE A 249 3.01 17.41 14.60
N PHE A 250 3.18 16.34 15.38
CA PHE A 250 2.84 14.99 14.96
C PHE A 250 1.52 14.57 15.64
N TYR A 251 0.52 14.24 14.83
CA TYR A 251 -0.82 13.91 15.26
C TYR A 251 -1.24 12.55 14.69
N ARG A 252 -1.60 11.61 15.57
CA ARG A 252 -1.99 10.23 15.23
C ARG A 252 -1.03 9.52 14.28
N SER A 253 0.26 9.84 14.40
CA SER A 253 1.29 9.29 13.52
C SER A 253 1.98 8.08 14.16
N ASN A 254 2.48 7.16 13.35
CA ASN A 254 3.19 5.97 13.81
C ASN A 254 4.70 6.16 13.67
N PHE A 255 5.48 5.82 14.70
CA PHE A 255 6.94 5.93 14.70
C PHE A 255 7.62 4.57 14.86
N CYS A 256 8.53 4.25 13.94
CA CYS A 256 9.49 3.15 14.12
C CYS A 256 10.51 3.46 15.23
N ASP A 257 11.33 2.47 15.58
CA ASP A 257 12.35 2.53 16.63
C ASP A 257 13.61 3.36 16.25
N SER A 258 13.64 3.92 15.04
CA SER A 258 14.66 4.87 14.58
C SER A 258 14.58 6.22 15.29
N ILE A 259 13.44 6.55 15.92
CA ILE A 259 13.28 7.81 16.66
C ILE A 259 13.99 7.74 18.01
N LEU A 260 14.90 8.69 18.25
CA LEU A 260 15.64 8.79 19.51
C LEU A 260 14.70 9.13 20.67
N PRO A 261 14.92 8.56 21.88
CA PRO A 261 14.08 8.83 23.05
C PRO A 261 13.95 10.32 23.41
N ILE A 262 15.00 11.12 23.17
CA ILE A 262 14.99 12.58 23.40
C ILE A 262 14.03 13.33 22.45
N GLY A 263 13.79 12.78 21.26
CA GLY A 263 12.81 13.22 20.25
C GLY A 263 13.16 14.52 19.51
N TRP A 264 13.59 15.57 20.22
CA TRP A 264 13.68 16.93 19.69
C TRP A 264 14.94 17.67 20.14
N ASP A 265 15.36 18.67 19.37
CA ASP A 265 16.47 19.58 19.71
C ASP A 265 16.06 21.06 19.60
N ALA A 266 16.33 21.84 20.65
CA ALA A 266 16.04 23.27 20.67
C ALA A 266 16.96 24.06 19.74
N TRP A 267 18.13 23.53 19.39
CA TRP A 267 19.09 24.10 18.43
C TRP A 267 19.27 25.63 18.54
N ARG A 268 18.73 26.42 17.61
CA ARG A 268 18.86 27.90 17.60
C ARG A 268 17.89 28.60 18.55
N ALA A 269 16.83 27.92 18.97
CA ALA A 269 15.88 28.39 19.98
C ALA A 269 16.32 28.05 21.41
N LYS A 270 17.56 27.59 21.63
CA LYS A 270 18.07 27.29 22.98
C LYS A 270 17.97 28.52 23.90
N GLY A 271 17.38 28.33 25.08
CA GLY A 271 17.03 29.41 26.02
C GLY A 271 15.72 30.14 25.70
N LYS A 272 15.01 29.73 24.65
CA LYS A 272 13.68 30.21 24.23
C LYS A 272 12.74 29.04 23.92
N GLU A 273 12.95 27.88 24.55
CA GLU A 273 12.20 26.66 24.26
C GLU A 273 10.69 26.83 24.48
N GLY A 274 10.29 27.70 25.42
CA GLY A 274 8.88 28.04 25.67
C GLY A 274 8.16 28.73 24.51
N ASP A 275 8.89 29.36 23.59
CA ASP A 275 8.36 30.03 22.41
C ASP A 275 8.12 29.05 21.23
N THR A 276 8.75 27.88 21.26
CA THR A 276 8.56 26.81 20.26
C THR A 276 7.24 26.07 20.47
N THR A 277 6.73 25.39 19.46
CA THR A 277 5.56 24.50 19.57
C THR A 277 5.88 23.16 18.94
N PHE A 278 6.48 22.26 19.72
CA PHE A 278 6.69 20.86 19.35
C PHE A 278 5.73 19.96 20.12
N VAL A 279 4.94 19.18 19.39
CA VAL A 279 3.84 18.39 19.94
C VAL A 279 3.82 16.99 19.32
N GLU A 280 3.61 15.99 20.18
CA GLU A 280 3.27 14.61 19.81
C GLU A 280 1.92 14.28 20.45
N TYR A 281 0.90 14.00 19.64
CA TYR A 281 -0.46 13.72 20.14
C TYR A 281 -1.04 12.47 19.47
N GLY A 282 -1.46 11.49 20.28
CA GLY A 282 -2.03 10.24 19.80
C GLY A 282 -1.08 9.39 18.93
N CYS A 283 0.23 9.64 19.01
CA CYS A 283 1.22 8.91 18.24
C CYS A 283 1.44 7.50 18.81
N THR A 284 1.76 6.55 17.94
CA THR A 284 1.93 5.12 18.28
C THR A 284 3.24 4.57 17.71
N GLY A 285 3.59 3.33 18.05
CA GLY A 285 4.78 2.64 17.53
C GLY A 285 5.97 2.67 18.49
N ALA A 286 7.03 1.94 18.13
CA ALA A 286 8.19 1.74 19.00
C ALA A 286 8.93 3.04 19.34
N GLY A 287 8.90 4.04 18.45
CA GLY A 287 9.51 5.35 18.66
C GLY A 287 8.65 6.36 19.42
N SER A 288 7.41 6.02 19.81
CA SER A 288 6.45 6.98 20.36
C SER A 288 6.45 7.11 21.88
N ASP A 289 7.34 6.41 22.60
CA ASP A 289 7.46 6.60 24.05
C ASP A 289 7.96 8.01 24.37
N THR A 290 7.16 8.76 25.12
CA THR A 290 7.46 10.15 25.51
C THR A 290 8.15 10.28 26.86
N SER A 291 8.37 9.17 27.59
CA SER A 291 8.92 9.17 28.95
C SER A 291 10.32 9.80 29.08
N GLN A 292 11.10 9.80 28.00
CA GLN A 292 12.47 10.34 27.92
C GLN A 292 12.59 11.56 27.01
N ARG A 293 11.47 12.12 26.54
CA ARG A 293 11.48 13.31 25.69
C ARG A 293 12.04 14.50 26.42
N VAL A 294 12.50 15.49 25.65
CA VAL A 294 12.90 16.79 26.18
C VAL A 294 11.83 17.36 27.13
N PRO A 295 12.24 17.98 28.26
CA PRO A 295 11.30 18.42 29.30
C PRO A 295 10.39 19.59 28.85
N TRP A 296 10.76 20.26 27.76
CA TRP A 296 10.03 21.39 27.17
C TRP A 296 9.09 20.97 26.04
N LEU A 297 8.94 19.67 25.74
CA LEU A 297 7.92 19.17 24.81
C LEU A 297 6.54 19.66 25.26
N LYS A 298 5.79 20.31 24.37
CA LYS A 298 4.49 20.88 24.74
C LYS A 298 3.47 19.78 24.98
N LYS A 299 2.68 20.00 26.04
CA LYS A 299 1.52 19.18 26.41
C LYS A 299 0.25 20.01 26.15
N ASP A 300 0.02 20.31 24.87
CA ASP A 300 -1.11 21.15 24.47
C ASP A 300 -2.43 20.41 24.67
N SER A 301 -3.51 21.18 24.85
CA SER A 301 -4.85 20.60 24.95
C SER A 301 -5.28 19.97 23.62
N GLU A 302 -6.09 18.91 23.68
CA GLU A 302 -6.63 18.26 22.48
C GLU A 302 -7.28 19.28 21.54
N ASN A 303 -8.02 20.27 22.06
CA ASN A 303 -8.65 21.32 21.27
C ASN A 303 -7.66 22.19 20.47
N GLU A 304 -6.52 22.53 21.05
CA GLU A 304 -5.50 23.35 20.41
C GLU A 304 -4.81 22.57 19.28
N VAL A 305 -4.46 21.32 19.54
CA VAL A 305 -3.88 20.41 18.53
C VAL A 305 -4.87 20.13 17.40
N LEU A 306 -6.15 19.90 17.72
CA LEU A 306 -7.21 19.69 16.73
C LEU A 306 -7.40 20.90 15.81
N SER A 307 -7.28 22.12 16.35
CA SER A 307 -7.42 23.35 15.54
C SER A 307 -6.32 23.48 14.48
N LEU A 308 -5.08 23.08 14.82
CA LEU A 308 -3.93 23.15 13.94
C LEU A 308 -3.84 21.97 12.97
N THR A 309 -4.44 20.83 13.32
CA THR A 309 -4.46 19.61 12.48
C THR A 309 -5.67 19.54 11.55
N ASN A 310 -6.63 20.44 11.69
CA ASN A 310 -7.74 20.57 10.76
C ASN A 310 -7.24 21.14 9.41
N VAL A 311 -7.69 20.55 8.31
CA VAL A 311 -7.37 21.01 6.94
C VAL A 311 -7.79 22.47 6.72
N ASN A 312 -8.85 22.93 7.39
CA ASN A 312 -9.29 24.32 7.37
C ASN A 312 -8.21 25.30 7.86
N SER A 313 -7.18 24.84 8.57
CA SER A 313 -6.05 25.70 8.97
C SER A 313 -5.29 26.24 7.76
N ILE A 314 -5.18 25.46 6.67
CA ILE A 314 -4.60 25.88 5.39
C ILE A 314 -5.65 26.25 4.33
N ASP A 315 -6.91 25.84 4.52
CA ASP A 315 -8.00 25.97 3.54
C ASP A 315 -9.05 27.03 3.91
N GLN A 316 -8.63 28.14 4.54
CA GLN A 316 -9.55 29.18 5.02
C GLN A 316 -10.34 29.89 3.91
N ASP A 317 -9.78 29.93 2.71
CA ASP A 317 -10.35 30.47 1.48
C ASP A 317 -10.88 29.38 0.53
N TYR A 318 -10.97 28.13 1.01
CA TYR A 318 -11.50 26.98 0.26
C TYR A 318 -10.76 26.70 -1.06
N TRP A 319 -9.47 27.05 -1.14
CA TRP A 319 -8.65 26.85 -2.33
C TRP A 319 -8.59 25.38 -2.76
N LEU A 320 -8.64 24.45 -1.81
CA LEU A 320 -8.62 23.03 -2.10
C LEU A 320 -9.85 22.53 -2.87
N ASN A 321 -11.00 23.21 -2.75
CA ASN A 321 -12.23 22.87 -3.48
C ASN A 321 -12.25 23.41 -4.92
N ARG A 322 -11.26 24.24 -5.29
CA ARG A 322 -11.14 24.86 -6.62
C ARG A 322 -10.10 24.17 -7.51
N LEU A 323 -9.49 23.10 -7.01
CA LEU A 323 -8.50 22.34 -7.77
C LEU A 323 -9.21 21.49 -8.84
N PRO A 324 -8.63 21.30 -10.04
CA PRO A 324 -9.15 20.46 -11.12
C PRO A 324 -8.99 18.97 -10.83
N ILE A 325 -8.83 18.63 -9.55
CA ILE A 325 -8.66 17.28 -9.07
C ILE A 325 -9.59 17.04 -7.90
N ASN A 326 -10.21 15.86 -7.87
CA ASN A 326 -10.86 15.36 -6.69
C ASN A 326 -9.92 14.38 -5.99
N TYR A 327 -9.40 14.80 -4.85
CA TYR A 327 -8.60 13.96 -3.97
C TYR A 327 -9.45 13.40 -2.82
N ASN A 328 -10.60 14.01 -2.50
CA ASN A 328 -11.53 13.56 -1.48
C ASN A 328 -12.55 12.60 -2.08
N ILE A 329 -12.17 11.33 -2.24
CA ILE A 329 -13.17 10.27 -2.36
C ILE A 329 -13.71 9.98 -0.96
N VAL A 330 -14.49 10.92 -0.44
CA VAL A 330 -15.65 10.60 0.39
C VAL A 330 -16.78 11.26 -0.36
N CYS A 331 -17.71 10.44 -0.84
CA CYS A 331 -18.93 10.85 -1.50
C CYS A 331 -19.45 12.14 -0.88
N MET A 332 -19.63 13.17 -1.71
CA MET A 332 -20.27 14.42 -1.34
C MET A 332 -21.74 14.10 -1.02
N VAL A 333 -21.99 13.55 0.17
CA VAL A 333 -23.33 13.47 0.74
C VAL A 333 -23.66 14.89 1.14
N VAL A 334 -24.36 15.59 0.25
CA VAL A 334 -25.08 16.80 0.60
C VAL A 334 -26.14 16.38 1.63
N THR A 335 -25.76 16.43 2.91
CA THR A 335 -26.69 16.30 4.01
C THR A 335 -27.54 17.56 4.05
N LEU A 336 -28.62 17.59 3.27
CA LEU A 336 -29.69 18.54 3.50
C LEU A 336 -30.46 18.07 4.75
N LEU A 337 -30.06 18.60 5.90
CA LEU A 337 -30.74 18.44 7.17
C LEU A 337 -32.22 18.87 7.05
N MET A 338 -33.13 17.90 7.10
CA MET A 338 -34.51 18.12 7.52
C MET A 338 -34.86 17.04 8.54
N PHE A 339 -34.70 17.41 9.82
CA PHE A 339 -35.33 16.90 11.05
C PHE A 339 -35.76 15.43 11.14
N GLY A 340 -35.20 14.72 12.15
CA GLY A 340 -35.99 13.84 13.00
C GLY A 340 -35.45 12.44 13.26
N SER A 341 -35.08 12.21 14.52
CA SER A 341 -34.88 10.92 15.22
C SER A 341 -33.71 10.02 14.84
N ALA A 342 -32.82 9.90 15.83
CA ALA A 342 -31.78 8.92 16.05
C ALA A 342 -32.04 7.52 15.48
N ALA A 343 -31.12 7.09 14.60
CA ALA A 343 -30.65 5.72 14.53
C ALA A 343 -29.12 5.77 14.42
N ALA A 344 -28.44 5.06 15.31
CA ALA A 344 -26.99 4.97 15.33
C ALA A 344 -26.52 4.32 14.02
N VAL A 345 -25.69 5.04 13.26
CA VAL A 345 -24.93 4.48 12.14
C VAL A 345 -23.69 3.84 12.76
N GLU A 346 -23.67 2.52 12.84
CA GLU A 346 -22.48 1.74 13.15
C GLU A 346 -21.58 1.77 11.89
N LEU A 347 -20.60 2.68 11.90
CA LEU A 347 -19.58 2.74 10.86
C LEU A 347 -18.63 1.55 11.05
N ALA A 348 -18.87 0.47 10.32
CA ALA A 348 -17.84 -0.53 10.07
C ALA A 348 -16.70 0.16 9.30
N TYR A 349 -15.53 0.28 9.94
CA TYR A 349 -14.32 0.75 9.28
C TYR A 349 -13.81 -0.37 8.38
N THR A 350 -14.27 -0.43 7.13
CA THR A 350 -13.62 -1.22 6.09
C THR A 350 -12.33 -0.49 5.69
N ILE A 351 -11.17 -1.03 6.06
CA ILE A 351 -9.90 -0.63 5.46
C ILE A 351 -9.77 -1.44 4.17
N THR A 352 -10.27 -0.90 3.06
CA THR A 352 -9.87 -1.40 1.75
C THR A 352 -8.41 -1.00 1.55
N VAL A 353 -7.49 -1.96 1.71
CA VAL A 353 -6.17 -1.83 1.10
C VAL A 353 -6.44 -2.00 -0.40
N ASP A 354 -6.89 -0.97 -1.10
CA ASP A 354 -6.89 -1.04 -2.56
C ASP A 354 -5.42 -0.96 -2.98
N SER A 355 -4.69 -2.05 -2.83
CA SER A 355 -3.51 -2.26 -3.63
C SER A 355 -4.07 -2.81 -4.93
N ASN A 356 -4.42 -1.95 -5.87
CA ASN A 356 -4.22 -2.28 -7.27
C ASN A 356 -2.78 -1.88 -7.54
N GLY A 357 -1.83 -2.69 -7.07
CA GLY A 357 -0.45 -2.54 -7.50
C GLY A 357 -0.44 -2.57 -9.03
N GLU A 358 0.45 -1.81 -9.64
CA GLU A 358 0.45 -1.57 -11.09
C GLU A 358 0.89 -2.84 -11.89
N GLY A 359 0.67 -4.02 -11.33
CA GLY A 359 1.21 -5.32 -11.74
C GLY A 359 2.32 -5.78 -10.79
N ILE A 360 2.51 -7.10 -10.72
CA ILE A 360 3.55 -7.76 -9.91
C ILE A 360 4.98 -7.23 -10.15
N ASP A 361 5.26 -6.65 -11.30
CA ASP A 361 6.58 -6.08 -11.62
C ASP A 361 6.78 -4.65 -11.09
N ASN A 362 5.71 -3.97 -10.67
CA ASN A 362 5.71 -2.53 -10.40
C ASN A 362 5.43 -2.16 -8.93
N THR A 363 4.81 -3.04 -8.15
CA THR A 363 4.53 -2.80 -6.72
C THR A 363 5.11 -3.93 -5.89
N ILE A 364 6.32 -3.71 -5.36
CA ILE A 364 7.07 -4.72 -4.61
C ILE A 364 7.26 -4.24 -3.17
N ILE A 365 6.75 -5.02 -2.21
CA ILE A 365 7.02 -4.85 -0.77
C ILE A 365 8.02 -5.94 -0.40
N GLU A 366 9.26 -5.55 -0.10
CA GLU A 366 10.33 -6.50 0.21
C GLU A 366 11.00 -6.24 1.57
N TYR A 367 11.41 -7.32 2.24
CA TYR A 367 12.19 -7.32 3.48
C TYR A 367 12.97 -8.63 3.62
N ASP A 368 13.88 -8.74 4.59
CA ASP A 368 14.78 -9.90 4.75
C ASP A 368 14.82 -10.48 6.18
N ASP A 369 13.80 -10.23 7.01
CA ASP A 369 13.77 -10.81 8.36
C ASP A 369 13.35 -12.30 8.36
N HIS A 370 13.72 -13.03 9.42
CA HIS A 370 13.70 -14.50 9.44
C HIS A 370 13.49 -15.12 10.84
N LYS A 371 13.28 -16.45 10.86
CA LYS A 371 13.07 -17.34 12.03
C LYS A 371 11.76 -17.12 12.79
N ALA A 372 11.54 -15.95 13.36
CA ALA A 372 10.35 -15.67 14.15
C ALA A 372 9.15 -15.39 13.24
N THR A 373 8.55 -16.44 12.67
CA THR A 373 7.49 -16.33 11.65
C THR A 373 6.27 -15.49 12.07
N ASP A 374 6.09 -15.25 13.37
CA ASP A 374 5.04 -14.40 13.93
C ASP A 374 5.40 -12.91 13.98
N THR A 375 6.68 -12.54 13.95
CA THR A 375 7.14 -11.15 13.99
C THR A 375 7.98 -10.72 12.79
N SER A 376 8.50 -11.66 12.00
CA SER A 376 9.50 -11.43 10.95
C SER A 376 8.93 -11.40 9.54
N ALA A 377 7.60 -11.34 9.37
CA ALA A 377 6.98 -11.35 8.05
C ALA A 377 7.11 -9.98 7.38
N THR A 378 7.47 -9.95 6.08
CA THR A 378 7.54 -8.72 5.29
C THR A 378 6.20 -7.97 5.30
N PHE A 379 5.09 -8.71 5.22
CA PHE A 379 3.74 -8.18 5.34
C PHE A 379 2.91 -9.03 6.30
N THR A 380 2.10 -8.39 7.15
CA THR A 380 1.12 -9.08 8.00
C THR A 380 -0.24 -8.41 7.91
N ALA A 381 -1.26 -9.22 7.60
CA ALA A 381 -2.66 -8.82 7.55
C ALA A 381 -3.44 -9.44 8.71
N PHE A 382 -3.98 -8.57 9.58
CA PHE A 382 -4.79 -8.98 10.74
C PHE A 382 -6.29 -8.70 10.58
N ALA A 383 -6.67 -7.67 9.82
CA ALA A 383 -8.05 -7.27 9.66
C ALA A 383 -8.80 -8.24 8.74
N ASP A 384 -10.12 -8.37 8.89
CA ASP A 384 -10.97 -9.08 7.93
C ASP A 384 -11.24 -8.20 6.68
N ASP A 385 -11.83 -8.79 5.64
CA ASP A 385 -12.35 -8.08 4.45
C ASP A 385 -11.26 -7.31 3.68
N ILE A 386 -10.11 -7.96 3.49
CA ILE A 386 -8.99 -7.37 2.74
C ILE A 386 -9.07 -7.80 1.28
N VAL A 387 -8.87 -6.83 0.40
CA VAL A 387 -8.64 -7.07 -1.02
C VAL A 387 -7.20 -6.70 -1.35
N ILE A 388 -6.51 -7.48 -2.17
CA ILE A 388 -5.14 -7.24 -2.62
C ILE A 388 -5.10 -7.57 -4.11
N SER A 389 -4.52 -6.69 -4.92
CA SER A 389 -4.40 -6.86 -6.36
C SER A 389 -3.06 -6.34 -6.87
N GLY A 390 -2.39 -7.03 -7.80
CA GLY A 390 -1.21 -6.44 -8.46
C GLY A 390 0.02 -6.17 -7.58
N VAL A 391 0.15 -6.76 -6.39
CA VAL A 391 1.28 -6.52 -5.47
C VAL A 391 2.18 -7.74 -5.37
N THR A 392 3.48 -7.52 -5.31
CA THR A 392 4.49 -8.52 -4.96
C THR A 392 4.92 -8.35 -3.51
N PHE A 393 4.72 -9.36 -2.69
CA PHE A 393 5.31 -9.46 -1.36
C PHE A 393 6.52 -10.37 -1.41
N LYS A 394 7.67 -9.88 -0.96
CA LYS A 394 8.93 -10.58 -1.14
C LYS A 394 9.72 -10.67 0.16
N ASN A 395 10.23 -11.86 0.46
CA ASN A 395 11.25 -12.05 1.48
C ASN A 395 12.56 -12.50 0.82
N THR A 396 13.62 -11.69 0.98
CA THR A 396 14.89 -11.87 0.28
C THR A 396 15.95 -12.63 1.09
N TYR A 397 15.67 -13.04 2.33
CA TYR A 397 16.72 -13.54 3.25
C TYR A 397 17.60 -14.67 2.69
N ASN A 398 17.00 -15.62 1.96
CA ASN A 398 17.71 -16.74 1.33
C ASN A 398 17.72 -16.66 -0.21
N ILE A 399 17.55 -15.47 -0.78
CA ILE A 399 17.61 -15.21 -2.22
C ILE A 399 18.42 -13.92 -2.48
N PRO A 400 19.65 -13.99 -3.02
CA PRO A 400 20.31 -15.15 -3.63
C PRO A 400 20.87 -16.16 -2.63
N ASN A 401 21.43 -17.28 -3.11
CA ASN A 401 22.08 -18.32 -2.29
C ASN A 401 23.45 -17.82 -1.77
N ASP A 402 23.43 -16.89 -0.82
CA ASP A 402 24.61 -16.31 -0.17
C ASP A 402 24.68 -16.63 1.33
N LYS A 403 23.65 -17.29 1.89
CA LYS A 403 23.56 -17.64 3.32
C LYS A 403 23.89 -19.11 3.58
N PRO A 404 24.54 -19.42 4.71
CA PRO A 404 24.93 -20.79 5.04
C PRO A 404 23.77 -21.68 5.49
N GLU A 405 22.64 -21.09 5.91
CA GLU A 405 21.48 -21.81 6.44
C GLU A 405 20.19 -21.33 5.75
N ILE A 406 19.37 -22.28 5.32
CA ILE A 406 17.99 -22.01 4.90
C ILE A 406 17.10 -22.01 6.14
N VAL A 407 16.38 -20.93 6.36
CA VAL A 407 15.55 -20.70 7.56
C VAL A 407 14.19 -20.13 7.16
N PRO A 408 13.16 -20.26 8.02
CA PRO A 408 11.85 -19.64 7.78
C PRO A 408 11.98 -18.14 7.50
N ALA A 409 11.40 -17.67 6.41
CA ALA A 409 11.44 -16.27 5.99
C ALA A 409 10.14 -15.90 5.26
N VAL A 410 9.21 -15.29 5.99
CA VAL A 410 7.82 -15.08 5.55
C VAL A 410 7.71 -13.80 4.73
N ALA A 411 7.19 -13.92 3.51
CA ALA A 411 6.87 -12.79 2.65
C ALA A 411 5.50 -12.18 3.00
N ALA A 412 4.51 -13.01 3.32
CA ALA A 412 3.21 -12.53 3.76
C ALA A 412 2.58 -13.46 4.81
N ARG A 413 2.02 -12.86 5.85
CA ARG A 413 1.27 -13.54 6.91
C ARG A 413 -0.19 -13.10 6.92
N MET A 414 -1.09 -14.04 6.65
CA MET A 414 -2.52 -13.79 6.41
C MET A 414 -3.37 -14.38 7.54
N LEU A 415 -3.99 -13.54 8.39
CA LEU A 415 -4.64 -13.97 9.64
C LEU A 415 -6.13 -13.64 9.77
N GLY A 416 -6.63 -12.65 9.04
CA GLY A 416 -8.05 -12.25 9.06
C GLY A 416 -8.92 -13.15 8.18
N ASP A 417 -10.23 -12.90 8.15
CA ASP A 417 -11.18 -13.63 7.31
C ASP A 417 -11.55 -12.82 6.05
N ARG A 418 -11.95 -13.51 4.97
CA ARG A 418 -12.47 -12.92 3.72
C ARG A 418 -11.41 -12.08 2.97
N TYR A 419 -10.37 -12.76 2.48
CA TYR A 419 -9.32 -12.12 1.67
C TYR A 419 -9.48 -12.43 0.20
N LEU A 420 -9.61 -11.40 -0.63
CA LEU A 420 -9.54 -11.51 -2.07
C LEU A 420 -8.17 -11.04 -2.55
N VAL A 421 -7.35 -11.93 -3.10
CA VAL A 421 -6.02 -11.64 -3.61
C VAL A 421 -5.98 -11.96 -5.11
N THR A 422 -5.82 -10.96 -5.97
CA THR A 422 -5.79 -11.13 -7.42
C THR A 422 -4.47 -10.68 -8.02
N ASP A 423 -4.00 -11.30 -9.09
CA ASP A 423 -2.89 -10.78 -9.93
C ASP A 423 -1.64 -10.35 -9.14
N SER A 424 -1.33 -11.05 -8.04
CA SER A 424 -0.29 -10.66 -7.05
C SER A 424 0.81 -11.72 -6.97
N SER A 425 2.00 -11.36 -6.47
CA SER A 425 3.12 -12.29 -6.28
C SER A 425 3.50 -12.44 -4.81
N PHE A 426 3.96 -13.64 -4.43
CA PHE A 426 4.56 -13.93 -3.13
C PHE A 426 5.87 -14.66 -3.34
N ASP A 427 6.99 -13.99 -3.08
CA ASP A 427 8.33 -14.47 -3.41
C ASP A 427 9.16 -14.71 -2.15
N GLY A 428 9.70 -15.91 -1.99
CA GLY A 428 10.61 -16.26 -0.91
C GLY A 428 11.26 -17.61 -1.16
N LEU A 429 11.81 -18.25 -0.11
CA LEU A 429 12.41 -19.57 -0.24
C LEU A 429 11.82 -20.60 0.72
N GLN A 430 11.98 -20.42 2.03
CA GLN A 430 11.36 -21.28 3.03
C GLN A 430 10.27 -20.50 3.77
N ASP A 431 9.08 -21.08 3.88
CA ASP A 431 7.95 -20.51 4.62
C ASP A 431 7.49 -19.15 4.04
N THR A 432 7.30 -19.06 2.72
CA THR A 432 7.00 -17.80 1.98
C THR A 432 5.63 -17.19 2.30
N LEU A 433 4.53 -17.88 1.97
CA LEU A 433 3.16 -17.42 2.24
C LEU A 433 2.61 -18.17 3.45
N PHE A 434 2.55 -17.47 4.59
CA PHE A 434 1.90 -17.97 5.79
C PHE A 434 0.40 -17.68 5.72
N ASP A 435 -0.32 -18.58 5.07
CA ASP A 435 -1.77 -18.57 4.95
C ASP A 435 -2.44 -19.15 6.22
N ALA A 436 -2.38 -18.35 7.29
CA ALA A 436 -2.51 -18.85 8.65
C ALA A 436 -3.95 -19.23 9.01
N LYS A 437 -4.93 -18.36 8.75
CA LYS A 437 -6.35 -18.58 9.10
C LYS A 437 -7.22 -17.63 8.27
N GLY A 438 -8.45 -18.06 7.98
CA GLY A 438 -9.47 -17.26 7.29
C GLY A 438 -9.98 -17.98 6.04
N ARG A 439 -10.91 -17.34 5.35
CA ARG A 439 -11.39 -17.73 4.01
C ARG A 439 -10.75 -16.84 2.97
N HIS A 440 -9.89 -17.39 2.13
CA HIS A 440 -9.09 -16.61 1.19
C HIS A 440 -9.26 -17.10 -0.25
N TYR A 441 -9.32 -16.16 -1.18
CA TYR A 441 -9.36 -16.42 -2.60
C TYR A 441 -8.13 -15.80 -3.26
N TYR A 442 -7.24 -16.64 -3.79
CA TYR A 442 -6.09 -16.24 -4.59
C TYR A 442 -6.40 -16.51 -6.05
N LYS A 443 -6.40 -15.50 -6.91
CA LYS A 443 -6.71 -15.65 -8.34
C LYS A 443 -5.60 -15.08 -9.20
N ARG A 444 -5.08 -15.84 -10.17
CA ARG A 444 -3.98 -15.43 -11.07
C ARG A 444 -2.73 -14.90 -10.35
N CYS A 445 -2.45 -15.42 -9.15
CA CYS A 445 -1.27 -15.05 -8.37
C CYS A 445 -0.04 -15.91 -8.74
N ILE A 446 1.15 -15.39 -8.51
CA ILE A 446 2.40 -16.14 -8.56
C ILE A 446 2.87 -16.39 -7.12
N ILE A 447 3.22 -17.63 -6.79
CA ILE A 447 3.80 -17.95 -5.49
C ILE A 447 5.10 -18.69 -5.74
N SER A 448 6.22 -18.06 -5.38
CA SER A 448 7.56 -18.60 -5.58
C SER A 448 8.20 -19.06 -4.28
N GLY A 449 8.78 -20.25 -4.28
CA GLY A 449 9.58 -20.72 -3.15
C GLY A 449 10.14 -22.13 -3.31
N GLY A 450 10.80 -22.62 -2.25
CA GLY A 450 11.51 -23.89 -2.25
C GLY A 450 11.04 -24.88 -1.18
N ILE A 451 10.66 -24.43 0.01
CA ILE A 451 10.30 -25.29 1.14
C ILE A 451 9.08 -24.70 1.86
N ASP A 452 7.98 -25.44 1.92
CA ASP A 452 6.74 -25.05 2.59
C ASP A 452 6.26 -23.65 2.22
N PHE A 453 6.45 -23.27 0.96
CA PHE A 453 6.26 -21.89 0.55
C PHE A 453 4.78 -21.46 0.52
N ILE A 454 3.84 -22.38 0.74
CA ILE A 454 2.47 -22.10 1.17
C ILE A 454 2.16 -22.95 2.41
N PHE A 455 1.95 -22.33 3.56
CA PHE A 455 1.75 -23.07 4.82
C PHE A 455 0.72 -22.41 5.73
N GLY A 456 0.08 -23.20 6.59
CA GLY A 456 -0.93 -22.70 7.53
C GLY A 456 -2.22 -23.52 7.59
N TYR A 457 -3.27 -22.95 8.19
CA TYR A 457 -4.55 -23.62 8.43
C TYR A 457 -5.68 -23.16 7.51
N ALA A 458 -5.57 -22.00 6.84
CA ALA A 458 -6.67 -21.31 6.17
C ALA A 458 -7.51 -22.17 5.21
N GLN A 459 -8.74 -21.71 4.96
CA GLN A 459 -9.66 -22.25 3.99
C GLN A 459 -9.49 -21.47 2.69
N SER A 460 -8.66 -21.98 1.79
CA SER A 460 -8.15 -21.15 0.68
C SER A 460 -8.33 -21.81 -0.67
N LEU A 461 -8.82 -21.03 -1.62
CA LEU A 461 -8.92 -21.38 -3.03
C LEU A 461 -7.87 -20.60 -3.81
N PHE A 462 -6.98 -21.30 -4.49
CA PHE A 462 -6.01 -20.76 -5.44
C PHE A 462 -6.48 -21.13 -6.85
N GLU A 463 -6.84 -20.15 -7.66
CA GLU A 463 -7.40 -20.34 -9.00
C GLU A 463 -6.51 -19.69 -10.07
N GLY A 464 -6.07 -20.48 -11.05
CA GLY A 464 -5.23 -19.98 -12.15
C GLY A 464 -3.88 -19.43 -11.69
N CYS A 465 -3.40 -19.84 -10.50
CA CYS A 465 -2.13 -19.38 -9.95
C CYS A 465 -0.93 -20.13 -10.56
N THR A 466 0.23 -19.49 -10.56
CA THR A 466 1.51 -20.14 -10.88
C THR A 466 2.29 -20.41 -9.60
N LEU A 467 2.59 -21.69 -9.33
CA LEU A 467 3.45 -22.12 -8.22
C LEU A 467 4.85 -22.36 -8.77
N ASN A 468 5.76 -21.43 -8.51
CA ASN A 468 7.08 -21.37 -9.12
C ASN A 468 8.16 -21.87 -8.15
N LEU A 469 8.69 -23.07 -8.41
CA LEU A 469 9.75 -23.66 -7.61
C LEU A 469 11.09 -22.94 -7.84
N THR A 470 11.74 -22.50 -6.76
CA THR A 470 13.05 -21.80 -6.84
C THR A 470 14.20 -22.55 -6.17
N LEU A 471 13.94 -23.73 -5.57
CA LEU A 471 14.94 -24.47 -4.79
C LEU A 471 16.16 -24.92 -5.61
N GLY A 472 16.07 -24.98 -6.94
CA GLY A 472 17.18 -25.35 -7.82
C GLY A 472 18.44 -24.50 -7.65
N ILE A 473 18.34 -23.30 -7.08
CA ILE A 473 19.51 -22.45 -6.75
C ILE A 473 20.38 -23.04 -5.60
N TYR A 474 19.89 -24.07 -4.92
CA TYR A 474 20.57 -24.83 -3.86
C TYR A 474 20.89 -26.28 -4.27
N ALA A 475 20.97 -26.55 -5.58
CA ALA A 475 21.41 -27.84 -6.08
C ALA A 475 22.96 -27.88 -6.15
N PRO A 476 23.60 -29.01 -5.77
CA PRO A 476 23.02 -30.31 -5.41
C PRO A 476 22.73 -30.50 -3.91
N GLU A 477 22.97 -29.50 -3.06
CA GLU A 477 22.89 -29.61 -1.60
C GLU A 477 21.49 -29.99 -1.10
N ARG A 478 20.45 -29.57 -1.84
CA ARG A 478 19.05 -29.94 -1.59
C ARG A 478 18.45 -30.65 -2.79
N THR A 479 18.05 -31.90 -2.58
CA THR A 479 17.55 -32.78 -3.65
C THR A 479 16.11 -32.52 -4.05
N TYR A 480 15.25 -32.09 -3.11
CA TYR A 480 13.88 -31.67 -3.40
C TYR A 480 13.28 -30.82 -2.27
N GLY A 481 12.27 -30.04 -2.64
CA GLY A 481 11.52 -29.12 -1.79
C GLY A 481 10.10 -29.59 -1.52
N THR A 482 9.25 -28.67 -1.04
CA THR A 482 7.82 -28.93 -0.82
C THR A 482 7.02 -27.66 -1.06
N ILE A 483 5.90 -27.76 -1.80
CA ILE A 483 5.02 -26.63 -2.07
C ILE A 483 4.20 -26.29 -0.82
N THR A 484 3.40 -27.24 -0.33
CA THR A 484 2.45 -26.94 0.76
C THR A 484 2.77 -27.64 2.08
N ALA A 485 2.52 -26.96 3.21
CA ALA A 485 2.43 -27.58 4.54
C ALA A 485 1.13 -27.17 5.26
N GLN A 486 0.09 -28.02 5.17
CA GLN A 486 -1.26 -27.68 5.64
C GLN A 486 -1.55 -28.25 7.05
N GLN A 487 -2.08 -27.41 7.94
CA GLN A 487 -2.15 -27.66 9.39
C GLN A 487 -3.46 -28.24 9.92
N ARG A 488 -4.47 -28.51 9.08
CA ARG A 488 -5.80 -28.95 9.55
C ARG A 488 -5.73 -30.13 10.51
N LEU A 489 -6.40 -30.00 11.66
CA LEU A 489 -6.29 -30.94 12.78
C LEU A 489 -7.53 -31.81 12.98
N SER A 490 -8.71 -31.40 12.53
CA SER A 490 -9.96 -32.15 12.69
C SER A 490 -10.66 -32.41 11.36
N PRO A 491 -11.35 -33.57 11.18
CA PRO A 491 -12.17 -33.84 10.02
C PRO A 491 -13.43 -32.94 9.95
N LEU A 492 -13.77 -32.23 11.03
CA LEU A 492 -14.88 -31.27 11.09
C LEU A 492 -14.47 -29.85 10.67
N ASP A 493 -13.17 -29.57 10.58
CA ASP A 493 -12.68 -28.23 10.21
C ASP A 493 -12.87 -27.97 8.72
N ASN A 494 -13.17 -26.73 8.35
CA ASN A 494 -13.37 -26.35 6.96
C ASN A 494 -12.06 -26.05 6.20
N GLY A 495 -10.97 -25.82 6.93
CA GLY A 495 -9.66 -25.46 6.36
C GLY A 495 -9.12 -26.42 5.31
N GLY A 496 -8.18 -25.94 4.52
CA GLY A 496 -7.56 -26.70 3.43
C GLY A 496 -7.16 -25.80 2.27
N PHE A 497 -6.15 -26.25 1.53
CA PHE A 497 -5.69 -25.55 0.33
C PHE A 497 -6.20 -26.27 -0.92
N VAL A 498 -6.87 -25.54 -1.79
CA VAL A 498 -7.40 -26.05 -3.06
C VAL A 498 -6.77 -25.27 -4.20
N PHE A 499 -6.11 -25.97 -5.13
CA PHE A 499 -5.48 -25.40 -6.31
C PHE A 499 -6.30 -25.84 -7.53
N SER A 500 -7.00 -24.90 -8.14
CA SER A 500 -7.84 -25.10 -9.32
C SER A 500 -7.18 -24.45 -10.54
N GLU A 501 -6.92 -25.23 -11.58
CA GLU A 501 -6.36 -24.73 -12.86
C GLU A 501 -5.02 -23.98 -12.70
N CYS A 502 -4.26 -24.31 -11.65
CA CYS A 502 -2.94 -23.75 -11.40
C CYS A 502 -1.85 -24.40 -12.28
N THR A 503 -0.70 -23.75 -12.39
CA THR A 503 0.51 -24.29 -13.02
C THR A 503 1.61 -24.50 -11.99
N VAL A 504 2.20 -25.70 -11.93
CA VAL A 504 3.38 -26.01 -11.09
C VAL A 504 4.60 -26.11 -11.98
N THR A 505 5.54 -25.18 -11.82
CA THR A 505 6.72 -25.01 -12.67
C THR A 505 7.95 -24.58 -11.87
N GLY A 506 9.06 -24.26 -12.53
CA GLY A 506 10.25 -23.68 -11.92
C GLY A 506 11.50 -24.56 -12.04
N ILE A 507 12.48 -24.30 -11.17
CA ILE A 507 13.79 -24.96 -11.18
C ILE A 507 13.99 -25.73 -9.88
N GLY A 508 14.33 -27.02 -10.01
CA GLY A 508 14.55 -27.94 -8.89
C GLY A 508 13.59 -29.13 -8.95
N LYS A 509 13.45 -29.83 -7.82
CA LYS A 509 12.46 -30.91 -7.65
C LYS A 509 11.64 -30.66 -6.38
N THR A 510 10.37 -31.08 -6.35
CA THR A 510 9.47 -30.78 -5.23
C THR A 510 8.40 -31.85 -5.00
N LEU A 511 7.93 -31.94 -3.76
CA LEU A 511 6.66 -32.55 -3.39
C LEU A 511 5.52 -31.54 -3.57
N LEU A 512 4.33 -32.00 -3.95
CA LEU A 512 3.11 -31.20 -3.96
C LEU A 512 2.74 -30.74 -2.54
N GLY A 513 3.06 -31.53 -1.52
CA GLY A 513 2.82 -31.11 -0.14
C GLY A 513 3.20 -32.12 0.92
N ARG A 514 3.19 -31.65 2.17
CA ARG A 514 3.37 -32.47 3.37
C ARG A 514 2.37 -32.15 4.47
N ALA A 515 2.02 -33.14 5.28
CA ALA A 515 1.01 -32.99 6.32
C ALA A 515 1.60 -32.41 7.61
N TRP A 516 1.36 -31.12 7.85
CA TRP A 516 1.64 -30.48 9.14
C TRP A 516 0.60 -30.89 10.18
N GLY A 517 -0.68 -30.92 9.79
CA GLY A 517 -1.79 -31.37 10.63
C GLY A 517 -2.19 -32.83 10.39
N SER A 518 -2.74 -33.48 11.42
CA SER A 518 -3.24 -34.87 11.37
C SER A 518 -4.37 -35.11 10.37
N ASN A 519 -5.09 -34.06 9.98
CA ASN A 519 -6.22 -34.09 9.06
C ASN A 519 -5.98 -33.15 7.86
N ALA A 520 -4.71 -32.93 7.50
CA ALA A 520 -4.31 -32.00 6.46
C ALA A 520 -5.08 -32.23 5.15
N ARG A 521 -5.48 -31.15 4.50
CA ARG A 521 -6.24 -31.18 3.24
C ARG A 521 -5.57 -30.31 2.19
N VAL A 522 -5.18 -30.94 1.09
CA VAL A 522 -4.61 -30.27 -0.09
C VAL A 522 -5.16 -30.94 -1.35
N ILE A 523 -5.75 -30.18 -2.25
CA ILE A 523 -6.36 -30.70 -3.48
C ILE A 523 -5.78 -29.94 -4.68
N PHE A 524 -5.21 -30.65 -5.64
CA PHE A 524 -4.90 -30.12 -6.97
C PHE A 524 -5.95 -30.62 -7.97
N SER A 525 -6.59 -29.72 -8.69
CA SER A 525 -7.63 -30.04 -9.66
C SER A 525 -7.42 -29.27 -10.96
N GLY A 526 -7.43 -29.98 -12.09
CA GLY A 526 -7.25 -29.37 -13.42
C GLY A 526 -5.91 -28.65 -13.61
N SER A 527 -4.96 -28.83 -12.70
CA SER A 527 -3.66 -28.13 -12.71
C SER A 527 -2.64 -28.80 -13.64
N GLU A 528 -1.77 -28.01 -14.26
CA GLU A 528 -0.62 -28.52 -15.00
C GLU A 528 0.58 -28.71 -14.07
N LEU A 529 1.09 -29.94 -13.99
CA LEU A 529 2.23 -30.32 -13.16
C LEU A 529 3.42 -30.64 -14.05
N SER A 530 4.42 -29.75 -14.09
CA SER A 530 5.67 -29.99 -14.82
C SER A 530 6.52 -31.10 -14.15
N ASP A 531 7.61 -31.49 -14.80
CA ASP A 531 8.50 -32.56 -14.33
C ASP A 531 9.25 -32.21 -13.03
N VAL A 532 9.10 -30.99 -12.49
CA VAL A 532 9.61 -30.60 -11.17
C VAL A 532 8.99 -31.44 -10.04
N VAL A 533 7.77 -31.97 -10.24
CA VAL A 533 7.10 -32.81 -9.23
C VAL A 533 7.72 -34.21 -9.21
N VAL A 534 8.25 -34.62 -8.06
CA VAL A 534 8.86 -35.95 -7.91
C VAL A 534 7.80 -37.06 -7.89
N PRO A 535 8.12 -38.30 -8.32
CA PRO A 535 7.15 -39.38 -8.46
C PRO A 535 6.33 -39.68 -7.20
N ILE A 536 6.94 -39.60 -6.00
CA ILE A 536 6.24 -39.86 -4.72
C ILE A 536 5.18 -38.80 -4.38
N GLY A 537 5.38 -37.55 -4.84
CA GLY A 537 4.45 -36.43 -4.79
C GLY A 537 4.08 -35.86 -3.42
N TRP A 538 4.01 -36.67 -2.36
CA TRP A 538 3.49 -36.26 -1.05
C TRP A 538 4.26 -36.88 0.12
N ASP A 539 4.21 -36.23 1.29
CA ASP A 539 4.77 -36.74 2.54
C ASP A 539 3.76 -36.63 3.70
N SER A 540 3.59 -37.68 4.50
CA SER A 540 2.73 -37.65 5.70
C SER A 540 3.39 -36.94 6.88
N TRP A 541 4.70 -36.67 6.83
CA TRP A 541 5.47 -35.83 7.76
C TRP A 541 5.10 -35.99 9.24
N LEU A 542 4.36 -35.04 9.83
CA LEU A 542 3.97 -35.05 11.25
C LEU A 542 2.71 -35.89 11.52
N ALA A 543 1.96 -36.24 10.47
CA ALA A 543 0.80 -37.10 10.50
C ALA A 543 1.12 -38.57 10.17
N LYS A 544 2.39 -39.00 10.31
CA LYS A 544 2.78 -40.41 10.14
C LYS A 544 1.93 -41.34 11.03
N GLY A 545 1.37 -42.38 10.42
CA GLY A 545 0.42 -43.31 11.06
C GLY A 545 -1.03 -42.81 11.09
N GLN A 546 -1.31 -41.62 10.58
CA GLN A 546 -2.64 -41.01 10.48
C GLN A 546 -3.06 -40.76 9.03
N GLU A 547 -2.40 -41.40 8.06
CA GLU A 547 -2.56 -41.16 6.63
C GLU A 547 -4.01 -41.31 6.15
N LYS A 548 -4.78 -42.21 6.78
CA LYS A 548 -6.21 -42.42 6.49
C LYS A 548 -7.07 -41.16 6.71
N HIS A 549 -6.61 -40.22 7.53
CA HIS A 549 -7.29 -38.97 7.86
C HIS A 549 -6.91 -37.82 6.91
N LEU A 550 -5.77 -37.93 6.23
CA LEU A 550 -5.31 -36.93 5.27
C LEU A 550 -6.23 -36.87 4.06
N THR A 551 -6.35 -35.68 3.46
CA THR A 551 -7.15 -35.45 2.25
C THR A 551 -6.28 -34.81 1.19
N PHE A 552 -5.36 -35.62 0.64
CA PHE A 552 -4.50 -35.23 -0.48
C PHE A 552 -5.03 -35.87 -1.76
N MET A 553 -5.26 -35.05 -2.78
CA MET A 553 -5.90 -35.45 -4.03
C MET A 553 -5.28 -34.72 -5.22
N GLU A 554 -5.17 -35.44 -6.33
CA GLU A 554 -4.82 -34.91 -7.66
C GLU A 554 -5.94 -35.36 -8.62
N VAL A 555 -6.67 -34.40 -9.20
CA VAL A 555 -7.88 -34.68 -10.00
C VAL A 555 -7.79 -33.98 -11.34
N GLY A 556 -7.72 -34.74 -12.44
CA GLY A 556 -7.67 -34.16 -13.79
C GLY A 556 -6.41 -33.31 -14.06
N CYS A 557 -5.35 -33.47 -13.26
CA CYS A 557 -4.07 -32.80 -13.49
C CYS A 557 -3.37 -33.37 -14.75
N THR A 558 -2.63 -32.51 -15.44
CA THR A 558 -1.89 -32.85 -16.67
C THR A 558 -0.41 -32.51 -16.53
N GLY A 559 0.41 -32.82 -17.53
CA GLY A 559 1.85 -32.56 -17.52
C GLY A 559 2.71 -33.75 -17.03
N ALA A 560 4.03 -33.63 -17.22
CA ALA A 560 4.98 -34.71 -16.94
C ALA A 560 5.03 -35.11 -15.45
N GLY A 561 4.78 -34.16 -14.55
CA GLY A 561 4.72 -34.39 -13.11
C GLY A 561 3.42 -35.03 -12.64
N ALA A 562 2.35 -35.06 -13.44
CA ALA A 562 1.03 -35.55 -13.04
C ALA A 562 0.87 -37.08 -13.06
N ASN A 563 1.94 -37.82 -13.38
CA ASN A 563 1.89 -39.28 -13.35
C ASN A 563 1.76 -39.80 -11.90
N THR A 564 0.58 -40.30 -11.55
CA THR A 564 0.28 -40.77 -10.20
C THR A 564 0.69 -42.22 -9.90
N THR A 565 1.23 -42.97 -10.88
CA THR A 565 1.55 -44.41 -10.72
C THR A 565 2.55 -44.74 -9.61
N GLN A 566 3.39 -43.77 -9.24
CA GLN A 566 4.43 -43.91 -8.20
C GLN A 566 4.14 -43.05 -6.97
N ARG A 567 2.95 -42.45 -6.88
CA ARG A 567 2.56 -41.65 -5.71
C ARG A 567 2.47 -42.51 -4.46
N VAL A 568 2.52 -41.85 -3.32
CA VAL A 568 2.25 -42.49 -2.03
C VAL A 568 0.97 -43.35 -2.08
N PRO A 569 0.97 -44.54 -1.45
CA PRO A 569 -0.14 -45.50 -1.56
C PRO A 569 -1.44 -45.01 -0.90
N TRP A 570 -1.34 -44.00 -0.02
CA TRP A 570 -2.46 -43.43 0.72
C TRP A 570 -3.07 -42.19 0.03
N LEU A 571 -2.60 -41.80 -1.17
CA LEU A 571 -3.22 -40.74 -1.97
C LEU A 571 -4.71 -41.06 -2.19
N LYS A 572 -5.60 -40.10 -1.90
CA LYS A 572 -7.03 -40.31 -2.10
C LYS A 572 -7.36 -40.25 -3.59
N LYS A 573 -8.06 -41.27 -4.06
CA LYS A 573 -8.62 -41.30 -5.41
C LYS A 573 -9.96 -40.56 -5.41
N ALA A 574 -10.09 -39.57 -6.28
CA ALA A 574 -11.32 -38.80 -6.46
C ALA A 574 -11.53 -38.50 -7.95
N ARG A 575 -12.79 -38.37 -8.35
CA ARG A 575 -13.21 -37.84 -9.65
C ARG A 575 -13.56 -36.37 -9.50
N LEU A 576 -13.66 -35.65 -10.61
CA LEU A 576 -14.08 -34.24 -10.61
C LEU A 576 -15.41 -34.01 -9.85
N SER A 577 -16.38 -34.93 -10.02
CA SER A 577 -17.66 -34.88 -9.30
C SER A 577 -17.52 -34.94 -7.78
N ASP A 578 -16.46 -35.57 -7.29
CA ASP A 578 -16.23 -35.77 -5.87
C ASP A 578 -15.58 -34.53 -5.22
N VAL A 579 -15.04 -33.60 -6.03
CA VAL A 579 -14.34 -32.39 -5.57
C VAL A 579 -14.99 -31.07 -6.00
N VAL A 580 -16.09 -31.10 -6.77
CA VAL A 580 -16.74 -29.91 -7.33
C VAL A 580 -17.11 -28.84 -6.27
N GLY A 581 -17.49 -29.29 -5.06
CA GLY A 581 -17.78 -28.40 -3.94
C GLY A 581 -16.56 -27.77 -3.27
N PHE A 582 -15.35 -28.27 -3.55
CA PHE A 582 -14.08 -27.70 -3.08
C PHE A 582 -13.45 -26.76 -4.09
N VAL A 583 -13.59 -27.06 -5.39
CA VAL A 583 -12.89 -26.34 -6.47
C VAL A 583 -13.68 -25.15 -7.04
N SER A 584 -14.86 -24.85 -6.47
CA SER A 584 -15.66 -23.68 -6.81
C SER A 584 -15.64 -22.66 -5.67
N VAL A 585 -15.98 -21.40 -5.96
CA VAL A 585 -16.04 -20.33 -4.96
C VAL A 585 -16.95 -20.65 -3.77
N SER A 586 -17.92 -21.55 -3.92
CA SER A 586 -18.75 -22.04 -2.80
C SER A 586 -17.95 -22.67 -1.66
N PHE A 587 -16.71 -23.11 -1.91
CA PHE A 587 -15.80 -23.58 -0.87
C PHE A 587 -15.38 -22.48 0.09
N ILE A 588 -15.34 -21.22 -0.32
CA ILE A 588 -14.89 -20.08 0.51
C ILE A 588 -16.00 -19.04 0.74
N ASP A 589 -17.10 -19.11 -0.02
CA ASP A 589 -18.09 -18.04 -0.15
C ASP A 589 -19.50 -18.43 0.33
N GLN A 590 -19.60 -19.05 1.51
CA GLN A 590 -20.90 -19.54 2.01
C GLN A 590 -21.88 -18.43 2.41
N ASP A 591 -21.39 -17.22 2.68
CA ASP A 591 -22.14 -16.03 3.09
C ASP A 591 -22.15 -14.92 2.03
N ASP A 592 -21.79 -15.27 0.78
CA ASP A 592 -21.79 -14.37 -0.37
C ASP A 592 -21.01 -13.09 -0.07
N TRP A 593 -19.77 -13.25 0.42
CA TRP A 593 -18.87 -12.13 0.72
C TRP A 593 -18.11 -11.69 -0.53
N LEU A 594 -17.86 -12.58 -1.50
CA LEU A 594 -17.20 -12.20 -2.75
C LEU A 594 -18.06 -11.25 -3.59
N SER A 595 -19.39 -11.38 -3.56
CA SER A 595 -20.31 -10.45 -4.23
C SER A 595 -20.27 -9.03 -3.64
N LYS A 596 -19.77 -8.90 -2.41
CA LYS A 596 -19.62 -7.63 -1.69
C LYS A 596 -18.22 -7.03 -1.84
N CYS A 597 -17.30 -7.72 -2.52
CA CYS A 597 -15.97 -7.20 -2.78
C CYS A 597 -16.00 -6.08 -3.84
N PRO A 598 -15.20 -5.01 -3.66
CA PRO A 598 -15.16 -3.86 -4.57
C PRO A 598 -14.51 -4.16 -5.94
N ILE A 599 -13.83 -5.30 -6.10
CA ILE A 599 -13.25 -5.72 -7.38
C ILE A 599 -14.23 -6.63 -8.10
N GLY A 600 -14.71 -6.19 -9.27
CA GLY A 600 -15.49 -7.02 -10.16
C GLY A 600 -14.68 -8.23 -10.63
N LEU A 601 -14.92 -9.39 -10.04
CA LEU A 601 -14.50 -10.67 -10.60
C LEU A 601 -15.30 -10.83 -11.90
N GLY A 602 -14.67 -10.60 -13.05
CA GLY A 602 -15.33 -10.73 -14.36
C GLY A 602 -16.13 -12.05 -14.49
N PRO A 603 -17.11 -12.12 -15.40
CA PRO A 603 -18.14 -13.15 -15.38
C PRO A 603 -17.54 -14.55 -15.30
N TYR A 604 -17.95 -15.29 -14.27
CA TYR A 604 -17.69 -16.70 -14.08
C TYR A 604 -18.14 -17.47 -15.34
N HIS A 605 -17.23 -18.16 -16.00
CA HIS A 605 -17.53 -19.07 -17.10
C HIS A 605 -17.25 -20.52 -16.70
#